data_AF-A0AAN8KPE8-F1
#
_entry.id   AF-A0AAN8KPE8-F1
#
_cell.length_a   1.000
_cell.length_b   1.000
_cell.length_c   1.000
_cell.angle_alpha   90.00
_cell.angle_beta   90.00
_cell.angle_gamma   90.00
#
_symmetry.space_group_name_H-M   'P 1'
#
loop_
_entity.id
_entity.type
_entity.pdbx_description
1 polymer ?
#
loop_
_entity_poly.entity_id
_entity_poly.type
_entity_poly.pdbx_seq_one_letter_code
_entity_poly.pdbx_strand_id
1 'polypeptide(L)'
;MRYFAVARDTGVVWLRQPLDRETKSEMQVEFSVSDSQGVVKDTVNIQIGDVNDNSPTFHGQPYTVHIAEVSQRRLMCSQNFETVME
;
A
#
# COMPACT_ATOMS: atom_id res chain seq x y z
N MET A 1 12.50 -10.51 5.49
CA MET A 1 11.55 -10.03 6.52
C MET A 1 10.53 -11.13 6.80
N ARG A 2 9.99 -11.22 8.02
CA ARG A 2 9.01 -12.26 8.40
C ARG A 2 7.75 -11.56 8.92
N TYR A 3 6.77 -11.39 8.04
CA TYR A 3 5.50 -10.71 8.35
C TYR A 3 4.58 -11.55 9.23
N PHE A 4 4.55 -12.88 9.03
CA PHE A 4 3.65 -13.77 9.75
C PHE A 4 4.41 -14.68 10.73
N ALA A 5 3.75 -15.03 11.84
CA ALA A 5 4.09 -16.18 12.67
C ALA A 5 2.89 -17.11 12.78
N VAL A 6 3.18 -18.36 13.11
CA VAL A 6 2.19 -19.39 13.39
C VAL A 6 2.47 -20.01 14.74
N ALA A 7 1.42 -20.23 15.54
CA ALA A 7 1.48 -21.08 16.72
C ALA A 7 1.54 -22.54 16.29
N ARG A 8 2.58 -23.26 16.72
CA ARG A 8 2.82 -24.65 16.32
C ARG A 8 1.71 -25.60 16.77
N ASP A 9 1.13 -25.36 17.93
CA ASP A 9 0.15 -26.21 18.61
C ASP A 9 -1.30 -25.95 18.13
N THR A 10 -1.65 -24.69 17.89
CA THR A 10 -3.02 -24.29 17.50
C THR A 10 -3.18 -24.01 16.01
N GLY A 11 -2.09 -23.79 15.28
CA GLY A 11 -2.12 -23.37 13.87
C GLY A 11 -2.56 -21.93 13.65
N VAL A 12 -2.79 -21.14 14.70
CA VAL A 12 -3.20 -19.74 14.58
C VAL A 12 -2.06 -18.92 13.98
N VAL A 13 -2.36 -18.17 12.92
CA VAL A 13 -1.43 -17.27 12.24
C VAL A 13 -1.70 -15.84 12.69
N TRP A 14 -0.65 -15.10 13.06
CA TRP A 14 -0.75 -13.68 13.37
C TRP A 14 0.34 -12.88 12.69
N LEU A 15 0.06 -11.59 12.56
CA LEU A 15 0.97 -10.62 12.01
C LEU A 15 2.03 -10.22 13.07
N ARG A 16 3.31 -10.30 12.70
CA ARG A 16 4.46 -9.90 13.52
C ARG A 16 4.96 -8.50 13.23
N GLN A 17 4.68 -7.99 12.04
CA GLN A 17 5.14 -6.70 11.55
C GLN A 17 4.00 -6.03 10.78
N PRO A 18 3.83 -4.70 10.89
CA PRO A 18 2.80 -3.99 10.15
C PRO A 18 2.92 -4.25 8.63
N LEU A 19 1.76 -4.29 7.97
CA LEU A 19 1.66 -4.33 6.52
C LEU A 19 1.52 -2.90 6.01
N ASP A 20 2.10 -2.66 4.84
CA ASP A 20 2.10 -1.36 4.18
C ASP A 20 1.84 -1.62 2.70
N ARG A 21 0.69 -1.18 2.19
CA ARG A 21 0.23 -1.55 0.85
C ARG A 21 1.06 -0.84 -0.21
N GLU A 22 1.43 0.40 0.05
CA GLU A 22 2.28 1.26 -0.76
C GLU A 22 3.66 0.63 -0.97
N THR A 23 4.14 -0.14 0.02
CA THR A 23 5.35 -0.96 -0.15
C THR A 23 5.06 -2.28 -0.88
N LYS A 24 3.99 -2.99 -0.50
CA LYS A 24 3.61 -4.30 -1.07
C LYS A 24 2.09 -4.49 -1.06
N SER A 25 1.49 -4.62 -2.24
CA SER A 25 0.06 -4.89 -2.41
C SER A 25 -0.30 -6.38 -2.31
N GLU A 26 0.65 -7.28 -2.55
CA GLU A 26 0.44 -8.73 -2.45
C GLU A 26 1.68 -9.48 -1.95
N MET A 27 1.45 -10.68 -1.43
CA MET A 27 2.51 -11.58 -0.97
C MET A 27 2.10 -13.04 -1.06
N GLN A 28 3.00 -13.85 -1.64
CA GLN A 28 2.90 -15.31 -1.61
C GLN A 28 3.57 -15.85 -0.35
N VAL A 29 2.82 -16.57 0.46
CA VAL A 29 3.28 -17.15 1.73
C VAL A 29 3.17 -18.67 1.66
N GLU A 30 4.31 -19.35 1.74
CA GLU A 30 4.36 -20.80 1.88
C GLU A 30 4.17 -21.17 3.36
N PHE A 31 3.11 -21.94 3.63
CA PHE A 31 2.89 -22.59 4.91
C PHE A 31 3.39 -24.02 4.85
N SER A 32 3.90 -24.52 5.98
CA SER A 32 4.35 -25.90 6.10
C SER A 32 3.78 -26.54 7.35
N VAL A 33 3.33 -27.79 7.20
CA VAL A 33 2.83 -28.63 8.29
C VAL A 33 3.68 -29.88 8.30
N SER A 34 4.18 -30.26 9.48
CA SER A 34 5.06 -31.42 9.66
C SER A 34 4.47 -32.38 10.68
N ASP A 35 4.44 -33.66 10.35
CA ASP A 35 4.13 -34.75 11.28
C ASP A 35 5.31 -35.74 11.36
N SER A 36 5.09 -36.91 11.96
CA SER A 36 6.13 -37.95 12.08
C SER A 36 6.46 -38.64 10.74
N GLN A 37 5.65 -38.46 9.70
CA GLN A 37 5.78 -39.13 8.41
C GLN A 37 6.29 -38.20 7.31
N GLY A 38 6.19 -36.88 7.48
CA GLY A 38 6.74 -35.93 6.51
C GLY A 38 6.34 -34.48 6.74
N VAL A 39 6.62 -33.67 5.72
CA VAL A 39 6.29 -32.24 5.66
C VAL A 39 5.48 -31.99 4.40
N VAL A 40 4.31 -31.36 4.57
CA VAL A 40 3.49 -30.86 3.48
C VAL A 40 3.63 -29.34 3.43
N LYS A 41 3.70 -28.80 2.22
CA LYS A 41 3.82 -27.36 1.97
C LYS A 41 2.72 -26.91 1.03
N ASP A 42 2.17 -25.73 1.29
CA ASP A 42 1.20 -25.10 0.41
C ASP A 42 1.42 -23.58 0.37
N THR A 43 1.11 -22.95 -0.75
CA THR A 43 1.36 -21.52 -0.97
C THR A 43 0.04 -20.77 -1.07
N VAL A 44 -0.12 -19.75 -0.22
CA VAL A 44 -1.28 -18.88 -0.20
C VAL A 44 -0.91 -17.51 -0.74
N ASN A 45 -1.70 -16.98 -1.67
CA ASN A 45 -1.58 -15.60 -2.10
C ASN A 45 -2.41 -14.69 -1.19
N ILE A 46 -1.76 -13.76 -0.50
CA ILE A 46 -2.38 -12.81 0.41
C ILE A 46 -2.40 -11.44 -0.27
N GLN A 47 -3.59 -10.89 -0.43
CA GLN A 47 -3.81 -9.53 -0.94
C GLN A 47 -3.93 -8.56 0.24
N ILE A 48 -3.18 -7.46 0.18
CA ILE A 48 -3.20 -6.42 1.22
C ILE A 48 -4.25 -5.38 0.83
N GLY A 49 -5.22 -5.19 1.73
CA GLY A 49 -6.28 -4.20 1.55
C GLY A 49 -5.74 -2.78 1.59
N ASP A 50 -6.33 -1.92 0.76
CA ASP A 50 -6.02 -0.50 0.72
C ASP A 50 -6.78 0.29 1.79
N VAL A 51 -6.11 1.30 2.34
CA VAL A 51 -6.67 2.24 3.30
C VAL A 51 -6.15 3.63 2.93
N ASN A 52 -7.01 4.64 2.96
CA ASN A 52 -6.63 6.02 2.72
C ASN A 52 -5.87 6.62 3.92
N ASP A 53 -4.63 6.21 4.14
CA ASP A 53 -3.74 6.69 5.21
C ASP A 53 -2.68 7.69 4.72
N ASN A 54 -2.55 7.86 3.41
CA ASN A 54 -1.66 8.83 2.78
C ASN A 54 -2.36 10.16 2.46
N SER A 55 -1.80 11.25 2.96
CA SER A 55 -2.31 12.60 2.65
C SER A 55 -1.88 13.05 1.25
N PRO A 56 -2.70 13.84 0.54
CA PRO A 56 -2.30 14.41 -0.74
C PRO A 56 -1.00 15.22 -0.61
N THR A 57 -0.13 15.12 -1.63
CA THR A 57 1.10 15.89 -1.68
C THR A 57 1.06 16.90 -2.82
N PHE A 58 1.63 18.08 -2.57
CA PHE A 58 1.65 19.17 -3.54
C PHE A 58 2.99 19.18 -4.27
N HIS A 59 2.98 18.93 -5.58
CA HIS A 59 4.19 19.01 -6.40
C HIS A 59 4.41 20.42 -6.94
N GLY A 60 5.66 20.90 -6.94
CA GLY A 60 6.01 22.18 -7.58
C GLY A 60 5.67 23.44 -6.76
N GLN A 61 5.59 23.31 -5.43
CA GLN A 61 5.47 24.47 -4.56
C GLN A 61 6.79 25.28 -4.49
N PRO A 62 6.73 26.62 -4.44
CA PRO A 62 5.52 27.46 -4.48
C PRO A 62 4.96 27.65 -5.90
N TYR A 63 3.64 27.67 -6.03
CA TYR A 63 2.97 27.94 -7.30
C TYR A 63 3.01 29.43 -7.63
N THR A 64 3.77 29.82 -8.66
CA THR A 64 3.82 31.19 -9.17
C THR A 64 3.29 31.24 -10.59
N VAL A 65 2.30 32.11 -10.84
CA VAL A 65 1.71 32.31 -12.17
C VAL A 65 1.69 33.80 -12.51
N HIS A 66 1.99 34.11 -13.78
CA HIS A 66 1.90 35.46 -14.32
C HIS A 66 0.69 35.53 -15.26
N ILE A 67 -0.28 36.39 -14.92
CA ILE A 67 -1.51 36.57 -15.69
C ILE A 67 -1.49 37.94 -16.34
N ALA A 68 -1.60 37.99 -17.67
CA ALA A 68 -1.72 39.24 -18.40
C ALA A 68 -3.12 39.86 -18.22
N GLU A 69 -3.19 41.18 -18.05
CA GLU A 69 -4.45 41.91 -17.84
C GLU A 69 -5.46 41.73 -19.00
N VAL A 70 -4.96 41.55 -20.23
CA VAL A 70 -5.77 41.33 -21.45
C VAL A 70 -6.26 39.88 -21.62
N SER A 71 -6.07 39.03 -20.62
CA SER A 71 -6.53 37.66 -20.67
C SER A 71 -8.06 37.54 -20.59
N GLN A 72 -8.64 36.62 -21.35
CA GLN A 72 -10.09 36.45 -21.45
C GLN A 72 -10.74 36.11 -20.11
N ARG A 73 -11.98 36.59 -19.90
CA ARG A 73 -12.80 36.21 -18.74
C ARG A 73 -12.93 34.68 -18.72
N ARG A 74 -12.48 34.05 -17.62
CA ARG A 74 -12.40 32.59 -17.34
C ARG A 74 -11.03 31.94 -17.60
N LEU A 75 -9.92 32.61 -17.24
CA LEU A 75 -8.72 31.85 -16.89
C LEU A 75 -8.95 31.14 -15.55
N MET A 76 -8.91 29.81 -15.56
CA MET A 76 -8.86 29.01 -14.35
C MET A 76 -7.39 28.75 -14.00
N CYS A 77 -6.93 29.32 -12.89
CA CYS A 77 -5.69 28.91 -12.25
C CYS A 77 -6.02 27.70 -11.37
N SER A 78 -5.76 26.49 -11.85
CA SER A 78 -5.86 25.28 -11.02
C SER A 78 -4.51 24.94 -10.41
N GLN A 79 -4.48 24.68 -9.11
CA GLN A 79 -3.39 23.92 -8.51
C GLN A 79 -3.59 22.45 -8.92
N ASN A 80 -2.53 21.79 -9.38
CA ASN A 80 -2.59 20.36 -9.62
C ASN A 80 -2.60 19.66 -8.26
N PHE A 81 -3.79 19.26 -7.83
CA PHE A 81 -3.97 18.33 -6.72
C PHE A 81 -3.84 16.92 -7.29
N GLU A 82 -2.66 16.34 -7.26
CA GLU A 82 -2.55 14.90 -7.45
C GLU A 82 -2.95 14.26 -6.13
N THR A 83 -4.18 13.73 -6.09
CA THR A 83 -4.51 12.76 -5.06
C THR A 83 -3.84 11.48 -5.50
N VAL A 84 -2.78 11.07 -4.80
CA VAL A 84 -2.33 9.69 -4.87
C VAL A 84 -3.42 8.88 -4.14
N MET A 85 -4.54 8.65 -4.83
CA MET A 85 -5.43 7.53 -4.54
C MET A 85 -4.87 6.39 -5.41
N GLU A 86 -3.79 5.76 -4.98
CA GLU A 86 -3.47 4.45 -5.53
C GLU A 86 -4.32 3.38 -4.87
#